data_AF-A0A941PWC2-F1
#
_entry.id   AF-A0A941PWC2-F1
#
_cell.length_a   1.000
_cell.length_b   1.000
_cell.length_c   1.000
_cell.angle_alpha   90.00
_cell.angle_beta   90.00
_cell.angle_gamma   90.00
#
_symmetry.space_group_name_H-M   'P 1'
#
loop_
_entity.id
_entity.type
_entity.pdbx_description
1 polymer ?
#
loop_
_entity_poly.entity_id
_entity_poly.type
_entity_poly.pdbx_seq_one_letter_code
_entity_poly.pdbx_strand_id
1 'polypeptide(L)'
;MKNSNTSSTHAAALDALESRIAYRIAARLSQRTDTLDGDVAERLRFAREQALERAKAARAAQSRPVVAVSAGGAAVLGRGGWWLKLGSALPILALAAGLFLIQHLHTQAQIEAAAQIDVELLADDLPPEAYNDAGFVEFLKNPQD
;
A
#
# COMPACT_ATOMS: atom_id res chain seq x y z
N MET A 1 34.70 -6.50 1.73
CA MET A 1 33.69 -7.56 1.44
C MET A 1 34.07 -8.91 2.09
N LYS A 2 34.58 -8.95 3.33
CA LYS A 2 35.09 -10.19 3.98
C LYS A 2 34.47 -10.50 5.34
N ASN A 3 33.51 -9.69 5.76
CA ASN A 3 32.95 -9.63 7.11
C ASN A 3 31.56 -10.27 7.23
N SER A 4 30.85 -10.46 6.11
CA SER A 4 29.50 -11.05 6.10
C SER A 4 29.48 -12.55 6.40
N ASN A 5 30.49 -13.30 5.94
CA ASN A 5 30.52 -14.76 6.06
C ASN A 5 30.80 -15.24 7.50
N THR A 6 31.64 -14.53 8.24
CA THR A 6 31.92 -14.83 9.65
C THR A 6 30.70 -14.64 10.55
N SER A 7 29.89 -13.61 10.30
CA SER A 7 28.68 -13.33 11.08
C SER A 7 27.57 -14.36 10.84
N SER A 8 27.40 -14.83 9.60
CA SER A 8 26.38 -15.85 9.28
C SER A 8 26.75 -17.23 9.85
N THR A 9 28.03 -17.63 9.79
CA THR A 9 28.50 -18.87 10.42
C THR A 9 28.33 -18.84 11.93
N HIS A 10 28.59 -17.70 12.57
CA HIS A 10 28.36 -17.54 14.02
C HIS A 10 26.86 -17.62 14.38
N ALA A 11 25.99 -16.98 13.59
CA ALA A 11 24.54 -17.05 13.80
C ALA A 11 24.00 -18.49 13.64
N ALA A 12 24.44 -19.22 12.62
CA ALA A 12 24.07 -20.61 12.43
C ALA A 12 24.59 -21.53 13.56
N ALA A 13 25.80 -21.26 14.08
CA ALA A 13 26.35 -22.00 15.22
C ALA A 13 25.56 -21.75 16.51
N LEU A 14 25.09 -20.51 16.73
CA LEU A 14 24.22 -20.18 17.87
C LEU A 14 22.86 -20.88 17.76
N ASP A 15 22.23 -20.87 16.59
CA ASP A 15 20.96 -21.54 16.33
C ASP A 15 21.05 -23.07 16.55
N ALA A 16 22.16 -23.69 16.12
CA ALA A 16 22.43 -25.10 16.39
C ALA A 16 22.60 -25.40 17.89
N LEU A 17 23.23 -24.49 18.64
CA LEU A 17 23.41 -24.61 20.09
C LEU A 17 22.08 -24.46 20.84
N GLU A 18 21.28 -23.47 20.45
CA GLU A 18 19.93 -23.24 20.97
C GLU A 18 19.03 -24.45 20.72
N SER A 19 19.01 -24.94 19.48
CA SER A 19 18.26 -26.15 19.10
C SER A 19 18.66 -27.35 19.96
N ARG A 20 19.96 -27.56 20.18
CA ARG A 20 20.45 -28.68 21.01
C ARG A 20 20.01 -28.55 22.47
N ILE A 21 19.99 -27.35 23.02
CA ILE A 21 19.49 -27.09 24.38
C ILE A 21 17.98 -27.34 24.43
N ALA A 22 17.23 -26.81 23.47
CA ALA A 22 15.80 -27.00 23.35
C ALA A 22 15.44 -28.49 23.28
N TYR A 23 16.13 -29.27 22.43
CA TYR A 23 15.95 -30.72 22.35
C TYR A 23 16.24 -31.42 23.68
N ARG A 24 17.30 -31.03 24.39
CA ARG A 24 17.63 -31.65 25.67
C ARG A 24 16.59 -31.35 26.75
N ILE A 25 16.06 -30.13 26.77
CA ILE A 25 14.96 -29.74 27.68
C ILE A 25 13.69 -30.50 27.32
N ALA A 26 13.32 -30.55 26.04
CA ALA A 26 12.14 -31.26 25.56
C ALA A 26 12.22 -32.76 25.87
N ALA A 27 13.37 -33.39 25.65
CA ALA A 27 13.58 -34.81 25.97
C ALA A 27 13.43 -35.08 27.48
N ARG A 28 14.00 -34.22 28.33
CA ARG A 28 13.85 -34.34 29.80
C ARG A 28 12.41 -34.15 30.26
N LEU A 29 11.69 -33.20 29.66
CA LEU A 29 10.29 -32.96 29.97
C LEU A 29 9.44 -34.18 29.55
N SER A 30 9.68 -34.72 28.35
CA SER A 30 9.00 -35.91 27.84
C SER A 30 9.26 -37.14 28.71
N GLN A 31 10.50 -37.36 29.14
CA GLN A 31 10.82 -38.47 30.03
C GLN A 31 10.09 -38.34 31.38
N ARG A 32 9.90 -37.10 31.86
CA ARG A 32 9.19 -36.84 33.13
C ARG A 32 7.68 -36.98 32.98
N THR A 33 7.12 -36.76 31.79
CA THR A 33 5.70 -37.00 31.54
C THR A 33 5.32 -38.48 31.62
N ASP A 34 6.25 -39.39 31.37
CA ASP A 34 6.00 -40.84 31.52
C ASP A 34 5.90 -41.28 32.99
N THR A 35 6.36 -40.44 33.92
CA THR A 35 6.29 -40.67 35.37
C THR A 35 5.13 -39.95 36.05
N LEU A 36 4.25 -39.29 35.28
CA LEU A 36 3.07 -38.63 35.82
C LEU A 36 2.06 -39.66 36.36
N ASP A 37 1.42 -39.32 37.48
CA ASP A 37 0.32 -40.10 38.03
C ASP A 37 -0.84 -40.16 37.04
N GLY A 38 -1.54 -41.30 36.98
CA GLY A 38 -2.56 -41.58 35.99
C GLY A 38 -3.72 -40.58 36.02
N ASP A 39 -4.12 -40.11 37.21
CA ASP A 39 -5.17 -39.11 37.37
C ASP A 39 -4.78 -37.75 36.73
N VAL A 40 -3.53 -37.32 36.89
CA VAL A 40 -3.03 -36.07 36.30
C VAL A 40 -2.94 -36.20 34.77
N ALA A 41 -2.50 -37.37 34.28
CA ALA A 41 -2.46 -37.64 32.85
C ALA A 41 -3.86 -37.59 32.21
N GLU A 42 -4.87 -38.14 32.88
CA GLU A 42 -6.25 -38.14 32.38
C GLU A 42 -6.86 -36.74 32.39
N ARG A 43 -6.63 -35.95 33.45
CA ARG A 43 -7.07 -34.54 33.50
C ARG A 43 -6.41 -33.69 32.41
N LEU A 44 -5.13 -33.91 32.13
CA LEU A 44 -4.43 -33.24 31.04
C LEU A 44 -4.96 -33.66 29.66
N ARG A 45 -5.30 -34.94 29.49
CA ARG A 45 -5.92 -35.45 28.27
C ARG A 45 -7.26 -34.77 28.02
N PHE A 46 -8.13 -34.72 29.03
CA PHE A 46 -9.42 -34.04 28.92
C PHE A 46 -9.25 -32.54 28.62
N ALA A 47 -8.33 -31.86 29.31
CA ALA A 47 -8.03 -30.45 29.05
C ALA A 47 -7.51 -30.23 27.61
N ARG A 48 -6.67 -31.13 27.09
CA ARG A 48 -6.17 -31.09 25.71
C ARG A 48 -7.31 -31.26 24.71
N GLU A 49 -8.17 -32.25 24.89
CA GLU A 49 -9.33 -32.47 24.02
C GLU A 49 -10.24 -31.23 24.01
N GLN A 50 -10.51 -30.65 25.18
CA GLN A 50 -11.30 -29.42 25.29
C GLN A 50 -10.63 -28.22 24.61
N ALA A 51 -9.31 -28.07 24.75
CA ALA A 51 -8.54 -27.02 24.09
C ALA A 51 -8.52 -27.20 22.56
N LEU A 52 -8.42 -28.44 22.07
CA LEU A 52 -8.46 -28.75 20.65
C LEU A 52 -9.84 -28.45 20.05
N GLU A 53 -10.93 -28.79 20.73
CA GLU A 53 -12.28 -28.43 20.28
C GLU A 53 -12.47 -26.90 20.23
N ARG A 54 -12.00 -26.17 21.26
CA ARG A 54 -11.99 -24.70 21.21
C ARG A 54 -11.12 -24.15 20.08
N ALA A 55 -9.96 -24.74 19.82
CA ALA A 55 -9.07 -24.33 18.75
C ALA A 55 -9.63 -24.64 17.36
N LYS A 56 -10.36 -25.75 17.19
CA LYS A 56 -11.10 -26.08 15.96
C LYS A 56 -12.23 -25.08 15.74
N ALA A 57 -13.03 -24.79 16.78
CA ALA A 57 -14.07 -23.77 16.73
C ALA A 57 -13.50 -22.38 16.40
N ALA A 58 -12.38 -21.99 17.00
CA ALA A 58 -11.69 -20.74 16.69
C ALA A 58 -11.15 -20.73 15.25
N ARG A 59 -10.55 -21.82 14.75
CA ARG A 59 -10.12 -21.90 13.35
C ARG A 59 -11.29 -21.81 12.37
N ALA A 60 -12.42 -22.45 12.69
CA ALA A 60 -13.66 -22.40 11.91
C ALA A 60 -14.33 -21.01 11.95
N ALA A 61 -14.29 -20.32 13.09
CA ALA A 61 -14.77 -18.95 13.22
C ALA A 61 -13.88 -17.97 12.44
N GLN A 62 -12.57 -18.15 12.53
CA GLN A 62 -11.63 -17.31 11.82
C GLN A 62 -11.56 -17.64 10.30
N SER A 63 -12.11 -18.77 9.84
CA SER A 63 -12.29 -19.03 8.40
C SER A 63 -13.47 -18.28 7.78
N ARG A 64 -14.25 -17.52 8.57
CA ARG A 64 -15.03 -16.40 8.05
C ARG A 64 -14.14 -15.16 8.08
N PRO A 65 -13.73 -14.59 6.92
CA PRO A 65 -13.18 -13.24 6.92
C PRO A 65 -14.33 -12.30 7.31
N VAL A 66 -14.42 -11.94 8.60
CA VAL A 66 -15.35 -10.92 9.07
C VAL A 66 -14.78 -9.58 8.63
N VAL A 67 -15.08 -9.19 7.39
CA VAL A 67 -14.90 -7.81 6.94
C VAL A 67 -15.95 -7.00 7.70
N ALA A 68 -15.69 -6.70 8.97
CA ALA A 68 -16.45 -5.73 9.70
C ALA A 68 -15.99 -4.36 9.18
N VAL A 69 -16.73 -3.84 8.20
CA VAL A 69 -16.69 -2.42 7.87
C VAL A 69 -17.39 -1.72 9.03
N SER A 70 -16.60 -1.15 9.94
CA SER A 70 -17.15 -0.18 10.89
C SER A 70 -17.71 0.99 10.09
N ALA A 71 -18.86 1.52 10.50
CA ALA A 71 -19.61 2.59 9.83
C ALA A 71 -18.83 3.91 9.60
N GLY A 72 -17.54 3.97 9.99
CA GLY A 72 -16.59 5.05 9.73
C GLY A 72 -15.46 4.73 8.73
N GLY A 73 -15.60 3.72 7.86
CA GLY A 73 -14.67 3.49 6.75
C GLY A 73 -13.34 2.80 7.08
N ALA A 74 -13.22 2.20 8.27
CA ALA A 74 -12.06 1.38 8.64
C ALA A 74 -12.45 -0.10 8.68
N ALA A 75 -11.86 -0.90 7.78
CA ALA A 75 -11.99 -2.35 7.77
C ALA A 75 -10.96 -2.97 8.71
N VAL A 76 -11.41 -3.59 9.81
CA VAL A 76 -10.53 -4.36 10.71
C VAL A 76 -10.83 -5.84 10.52
N LEU A 77 -9.89 -6.53 9.86
CA LEU A 77 -9.93 -7.97 9.64
C LEU A 77 -8.81 -8.65 10.40
N GLY A 78 -9.19 -9.42 11.41
CA GLY A 78 -8.28 -10.30 12.11
C GLY A 78 -7.74 -11.41 11.21
N ARG A 79 -6.44 -11.68 11.41
CA ARG A 79 -5.68 -12.87 11.02
C ARG A 79 -4.92 -12.80 9.69
N GLY A 80 -3.62 -12.49 9.81
CA GLY A 80 -2.61 -12.78 8.78
C GLY A 80 -1.64 -11.63 8.53
N GLY A 81 -0.71 -11.38 9.46
CA GLY A 81 0.18 -10.20 9.46
C GLY A 81 1.05 -9.95 8.21
N TRP A 82 1.13 -10.90 7.26
CA TRP A 82 1.86 -10.70 5.98
C TRP A 82 0.93 -10.31 4.82
N TRP A 83 -0.25 -10.92 4.70
CA TRP A 83 -1.30 -10.45 3.77
C TRP A 83 -1.85 -9.08 4.17
N LEU A 84 -1.79 -8.71 5.46
CA LEU A 84 -2.06 -7.35 5.94
C LEU A 84 -1.05 -6.32 5.40
N LYS A 85 0.23 -6.68 5.24
CA LYS A 85 1.23 -5.77 4.64
C LYS A 85 0.94 -5.52 3.15
N LEU A 86 0.54 -6.56 2.42
CA LEU A 86 0.11 -6.44 1.02
C LEU A 86 -1.26 -5.74 0.87
N GLY A 87 -2.21 -6.03 1.76
CA GLY A 87 -3.53 -5.39 1.81
C GLY A 87 -3.45 -3.90 2.15
N SER A 88 -2.48 -3.50 2.99
CA SER A 88 -2.19 -2.09 3.28
C SER A 88 -1.60 -1.34 2.09
N ALA A 89 -0.97 -2.03 1.12
CA ALA A 89 -0.45 -1.39 -0.09
C ALA A 89 -1.56 -1.09 -1.10
N LEU A 90 -2.67 -1.83 -1.08
CA LEU A 90 -3.80 -1.66 -2.00
C LEU A 90 -4.45 -0.26 -1.96
N PRO A 91 -4.82 0.32 -0.80
CA PRO A 91 -5.39 1.67 -0.76
C PRO A 91 -4.37 2.73 -1.20
N ILE A 92 -3.08 2.55 -0.90
CA ILE A 92 -2.01 3.46 -1.34
C ILE A 92 -1.87 3.44 -2.86
N LEU A 93 -1.89 2.24 -3.47
CA LEU A 93 -1.86 2.09 -4.93
C LEU A 93 -3.11 2.67 -5.60
N ALA A 94 -4.30 2.43 -5.03
CA ALA A 94 -5.54 3.02 -5.54
C ALA A 94 -5.52 4.56 -5.48
N LEU A 95 -4.99 5.13 -4.39
CA LEU A 95 -4.83 6.58 -4.24
C LEU A 95 -3.83 7.13 -5.27
N ALA A 96 -2.67 6.48 -5.43
CA ALA A 96 -1.68 6.89 -6.42
C ALA A 96 -2.23 6.81 -7.86
N ALA A 97 -2.97 5.74 -8.19
CA ALA A 97 -3.62 5.58 -9.48
C ALA A 97 -4.71 6.63 -9.71
N GLY A 98 -5.54 6.91 -8.71
CA GLY A 98 -6.55 7.98 -8.77
C GLY A 98 -5.92 9.35 -8.98
N LEU A 99 -4.86 9.66 -8.24
CA LEU A 99 -4.12 10.92 -8.38
C LEU A 99 -3.49 11.04 -9.78
N PHE A 100 -2.89 9.97 -10.30
CA PHE A 100 -2.33 9.93 -11.64
C PHE A 100 -3.39 10.14 -12.72
N LEU A 101 -4.55 9.50 -12.58
CA LEU A 101 -5.68 9.65 -13.51
C LEU A 101 -6.20 11.09 -13.54
N ILE A 102 -6.39 11.73 -12.38
CA ILE A 102 -6.82 13.14 -12.27
C ILE A 102 -5.79 14.07 -12.94
N GLN A 103 -4.50 13.83 -12.73
CA GLN A 103 -3.41 14.60 -13.34
C GLN A 103 -3.41 14.44 -14.86
N HIS A 104 -3.60 13.21 -15.36
CA HIS A 104 -3.67 12.96 -16.79
C HIS A 104 -4.85 13.67 -17.47
N LEU A 105 -6.02 13.72 -16.81
CA LEU A 105 -7.17 14.47 -17.30
C LEU A 105 -6.92 15.99 -17.28
N HIS A 106 -6.19 16.52 -16.29
CA HIS A 106 -5.78 17.93 -16.26
C HIS A 106 -4.73 18.26 -17.34
N THR A 107 -3.92 17.29 -17.73
CA THR A 107 -2.92 17.48 -18.80
C THR A 107 -3.59 17.69 -20.17
N GLN A 108 -4.86 17.30 -20.35
CA GLN A 108 -5.62 17.60 -21.58
C GLN A 108 -6.43 18.90 -21.50
N ALA A 109 -6.76 19.39 -20.30
CA ALA A 109 -7.56 20.61 -20.13
C ALA A 109 -6.74 21.91 -20.18
N GLN A 110 -5.41 21.84 -20.03
CA GLN A 110 -4.55 23.04 -20.07
C GLN A 110 -4.10 23.45 -21.48
N ILE A 111 -4.54 22.77 -22.55
CA ILE A 111 -4.19 23.17 -23.92
C ILE A 111 -5.29 24.01 -24.59
N GLU A 112 -6.50 24.15 -24.01
CA GLU A 112 -7.57 24.93 -24.66
C GLU A 112 -8.10 26.14 -23.85
N ALA A 113 -7.69 26.30 -22.59
CA ALA A 113 -8.16 27.41 -21.73
C ALA A 113 -7.14 28.57 -21.55
N ALA A 114 -5.98 28.54 -22.22
CA ALA A 114 -4.99 29.62 -22.16
C ALA A 114 -4.85 30.40 -23.48
N ALA A 115 -5.63 30.08 -24.51
CA ALA A 115 -5.60 30.78 -25.81
C ALA A 115 -6.74 31.80 -25.98
N GLN A 116 -7.67 31.91 -25.04
CA GLN A 116 -8.86 32.74 -25.23
C GLN A 116 -8.77 34.17 -24.69
N ILE A 117 -7.73 34.51 -23.90
CA ILE A 117 -7.61 35.87 -23.36
C ILE A 117 -6.65 36.73 -24.21
N ASP A 118 -5.58 36.16 -24.77
CA ASP A 118 -4.63 36.91 -25.61
C ASP A 118 -5.07 37.04 -27.07
N VAL A 119 -6.03 36.23 -27.54
CA VAL A 119 -6.60 36.38 -28.89
C VAL A 119 -7.65 37.50 -28.92
N GLU A 120 -8.36 37.77 -27.83
CA GLU A 120 -9.27 38.93 -27.78
C GLU A 120 -8.49 40.27 -27.74
N LEU A 121 -7.25 40.26 -27.23
CA LEU A 121 -6.36 41.44 -27.27
C LEU A 121 -5.55 41.54 -28.58
N LEU A 122 -5.25 40.43 -29.27
CA LEU A 122 -4.52 40.42 -30.56
C LEU A 122 -5.43 40.41 -31.80
N ALA A 123 -6.74 40.19 -31.66
CA ALA A 123 -7.72 40.17 -32.74
C ALA A 123 -8.83 41.21 -32.58
N ASP A 124 -8.56 42.32 -31.87
CA ASP A 124 -9.39 43.51 -32.03
C ASP A 124 -9.23 43.98 -33.49
N ASP A 125 -10.23 43.64 -34.29
CA ASP A 125 -10.38 44.07 -35.68
C ASP A 125 -10.44 45.59 -35.68
N LEU A 126 -9.33 46.23 -36.01
CA LEU A 126 -9.31 47.67 -36.21
C LEU A 126 -10.38 48.00 -37.25
N PRO A 127 -11.40 48.81 -36.91
CA PRO A 127 -12.55 49.01 -37.77
C PRO A 127 -12.08 49.47 -39.16
N PRO A 128 -12.72 49.03 -40.26
CA PRO A 128 -12.29 49.32 -41.63
C PRO A 128 -12.18 50.83 -41.94
N GLU A 129 -12.76 51.68 -41.10
CA GLU A 129 -12.60 53.14 -41.07
C GLU A 129 -11.11 53.57 -40.92
N ALA A 130 -10.28 52.81 -40.20
CA ALA A 130 -8.88 53.14 -39.94
C ALA A 130 -7.98 53.01 -41.18
N TYR A 131 -8.39 52.21 -42.17
CA TYR A 131 -7.69 52.10 -43.46
C TYR A 131 -7.96 53.29 -44.39
N ASN A 132 -8.94 54.14 -44.07
CA ASN A 132 -9.31 55.31 -44.86
C ASN A 132 -8.80 56.63 -44.26
N ASP A 133 -7.88 56.59 -43.29
CA ASP A 133 -7.28 57.82 -42.77
C ASP A 133 -6.51 58.54 -43.89
N ALA A 134 -6.73 59.85 -44.00
CA ALA A 134 -6.13 60.71 -45.01
C ALA A 134 -4.58 60.64 -44.98
N GLY A 135 -3.99 60.35 -43.81
CA GLY A 135 -2.55 60.17 -43.65
C GLY A 135 -1.99 58.93 -44.35
N PHE A 136 -2.73 57.82 -44.41
CA PHE A 136 -2.26 56.59 -45.10
C PHE A 136 -2.27 56.76 -46.62
N VAL A 137 -3.24 57.52 -47.13
CA VAL A 137 -3.30 57.88 -48.55
C VAL A 137 -2.15 58.82 -48.94
N GLU A 138 -1.68 59.70 -48.06
CA GLU A 138 -0.46 60.48 -48.29
C GLU A 138 0.80 59.60 -48.35
N PHE A 139 0.93 58.61 -47.45
CA PHE A 139 2.05 57.67 -47.45
C PHE A 139 2.16 56.89 -48.77
N LEU A 140 1.02 56.48 -49.35
CA LEU A 140 1.00 55.83 -50.67
C LEU A 140 1.32 56.78 -51.83
N LYS A 141 1.05 58.08 -51.67
CA LYS A 141 1.30 59.10 -52.71
C LYS A 141 2.73 59.60 -52.72
N ASN A 142 3.40 59.57 -51.57
CA ASN A 142 4.81 59.94 -51.43
C ASN A 142 5.58 58.80 -50.74
N PRO A 143 5.79 57.66 -51.42
CA PRO A 143 6.80 56.72 -50.98
C PRO A 143 8.14 57.47 -51.08
N GLN A 144 8.66 57.94 -49.95
CA GLN A 144 9.99 58.50 -49.93
C GLN A 144 10.96 57.37 -50.29
N ASP A 145 11.62 57.51 -51.43
CA ASP A 145 12.77 56.70 -51.85
C ASP A 145 13.91 56.75 -50.82
#